data_AF-A0A521PKL9-F1
#
_entry.id   AF-A0A521PKL9-F1
#
_cell.length_a   1.000
_cell.length_b   1.000
_cell.length_c   1.000
_cell.angle_alpha   90.00
_cell.angle_beta   90.00
_cell.angle_gamma   90.00
#
_symmetry.space_group_name_H-M   'P 1'
#
loop_
_entity.id
_entity.type
_entity.pdbx_description
1 polymer ?
#
loop_
_entity_poly.entity_id
_entity_poly.type
_entity_poly.pdbx_seq_one_letter_code
_entity_poly.pdbx_strand_id
1 'polypeptide(L)'
;MQPQAQLVGVGGIYALLTDVSARPRYAFLLLQLVAELADERGHAGPFVSRGNGQMLLRDWLSTQLLPVSEQKRRRARLRSRIEAALRPSLTGEPELDDPRIEQAVEEQVLAVGRANVSRAISDLVRAKLMTRHYAGYATNHHNRGG
;
A
#
# COMPACT_ATOMS: atom_id res chain seq x y z
N MET A 1 29.74 21.37 -4.72
CA MET A 1 29.74 19.91 -4.46
C MET A 1 28.70 19.64 -3.39
N GLN A 2 27.56 19.02 -3.73
CA GLN A 2 26.63 18.56 -2.70
C GLN A 2 27.15 17.25 -2.13
N PRO A 3 27.14 17.04 -0.80
CA PRO A 3 27.52 15.74 -0.26
C PRO A 3 26.46 14.75 -0.72
N GLN A 4 26.83 13.86 -1.63
CA GLN A 4 26.14 12.58 -1.77
C GLN A 4 26.27 11.93 -0.40
N ALA A 5 25.18 11.93 0.37
CA ALA A 5 25.09 11.08 1.54
C ALA A 5 25.34 9.65 1.03
N GLN A 6 26.55 9.14 1.24
CA GLN A 6 26.84 7.73 1.06
C GLN A 6 25.82 7.01 1.94
N LEU A 7 24.88 6.30 1.31
CA LEU A 7 23.94 5.46 2.03
C LEU A 7 24.76 4.33 2.65
N VAL A 8 25.24 4.53 3.88
CA VAL A 8 26.03 3.55 4.62
C VAL A 8 25.07 2.48 5.17
N GLY A 9 24.64 1.59 4.28
CA GLY A 9 23.82 0.43 4.60
C GLY A 9 22.42 0.75 5.14
N VAL A 10 21.80 -0.28 5.72
CA VAL A 10 20.41 -0.24 6.23
C VAL A 10 20.20 0.86 7.28
N GLY A 11 21.19 1.11 8.13
CA GLY A 11 21.12 2.17 9.15
C GLY A 11 20.96 3.57 8.55
N GLY A 12 21.70 3.88 7.49
CA GLY A 12 21.59 5.16 6.78
C GLY A 12 20.23 5.34 6.11
N ILE A 13 19.69 4.28 5.50
CA ILE A 13 18.35 4.30 4.91
C ILE A 13 17.28 4.59 5.97
N TYR A 14 17.37 3.93 7.13
CA TYR A 14 16.41 4.11 8.21
C TYR A 14 16.49 5.51 8.84
N ALA A 15 17.69 6.08 8.96
CA ALA A 15 17.89 7.45 9.42
C ALA A 15 17.19 8.45 8.49
N LEU A 16 17.41 8.35 7.17
CA LEU A 16 16.72 9.20 6.19
C LEU A 16 15.20 9.07 6.27
N LEU A 17 14.68 7.85 6.41
CA LEU A 17 13.25 7.61 6.52
C LEU A 17 12.64 8.20 7.79
N THR A 18 13.38 8.22 8.89
CA THR A 18 12.92 8.77 10.16
C THR A 18 12.71 10.29 10.06
N ASP A 19 13.52 10.98 9.25
CA ASP A 19 13.40 12.42 9.04
C ASP A 19 12.20 12.80 8.15
N VAL A 20 11.81 11.94 7.21
CA VAL A 20 10.80 12.30 6.18
C VAL A 20 9.46 11.60 6.31
N SER A 21 9.38 10.50 7.08
CA SER A 21 8.19 9.67 7.20
C SER A 21 7.72 9.55 8.65
N ALA A 22 6.42 9.69 8.87
CA ALA A 22 5.80 9.36 10.16
C ALA A 22 5.75 7.83 10.42
N ARG A 23 6.13 6.99 9.44
CA ARG A 23 6.10 5.52 9.53
C ARG A 23 7.35 4.91 8.88
N PRO A 24 8.56 5.17 9.41
CA PRO A 24 9.81 4.79 8.77
C PRO A 24 9.94 3.27 8.54
N ARG A 25 9.46 2.45 9.49
CA ARG A 25 9.43 0.98 9.35
C ARG A 25 8.57 0.52 8.17
N TYR A 26 7.41 1.14 8.00
CA TYR A 26 6.48 0.79 6.91
C TYR A 26 7.05 1.20 5.55
N ALA A 27 7.63 2.41 5.47
CA ALA A 27 8.30 2.88 4.25
C ALA A 27 9.50 2.00 3.89
N PHE A 28 10.29 1.57 4.88
CA PHE A 28 11.41 0.66 4.66
C PHE A 28 10.95 -0.71 4.14
N LEU A 29 9.93 -1.32 4.74
CA LEU A 29 9.38 -2.59 4.26
C LEU A 29 8.84 -2.48 2.83
N LEU A 30 8.18 -1.37 2.50
CA LEU A 30 7.71 -1.12 1.13
C LEU A 30 8.89 -0.99 0.16
N LEU A 31 9.95 -0.29 0.54
CA LEU A 31 11.17 -0.19 -0.28
C LEU A 31 11.76 -1.57 -0.58
N GLN A 32 11.84 -2.44 0.43
CA GLN A 32 12.33 -3.81 0.25
C GLN A 32 11.47 -4.60 -0.74
N LEU A 33 10.15 -4.58 -0.57
CA LEU A 33 9.22 -5.29 -1.47
C LEU A 33 9.29 -4.76 -2.92
N VAL A 34 9.47 -3.46 -3.10
CA VAL A 34 9.63 -2.87 -4.43
C VAL A 34 10.98 -3.25 -5.03
N ALA A 35 12.05 -3.24 -4.25
CA ALA A 35 13.39 -3.63 -4.70
C ALA A 35 13.45 -5.11 -5.10
N GLU A 36 12.76 -6.00 -4.37
CA GLU A 36 12.63 -7.43 -4.73
C GLU A 36 11.91 -7.66 -6.06
N LEU A 37 10.97 -6.77 -6.41
CA LEU A 37 10.21 -6.83 -7.67
C LEU A 37 10.87 -6.06 -8.83
N ALA A 38 11.92 -5.29 -8.55
CA ALA A 38 12.55 -4.47 -9.57
C ALA A 38 13.25 -5.35 -10.61
N ASP A 39 13.10 -5.00 -11.88
CA ASP A 39 13.81 -5.64 -12.98
C ASP A 39 15.32 -5.27 -12.97
N GLU A 40 16.08 -5.80 -13.92
CA GLU A 40 17.51 -5.50 -14.09
C GLU A 40 17.80 -4.00 -14.30
N ARG A 41 16.79 -3.22 -14.69
CA ARG A 41 16.86 -1.76 -14.88
C ARG A 41 16.45 -0.99 -13.63
N GLY A 42 16.07 -1.66 -12.56
CA GLY A 42 15.61 -1.06 -11.30
C GLY A 42 14.16 -0.59 -11.31
N HIS A 43 13.32 -1.06 -12.24
CA HIS A 43 11.92 -0.67 -12.34
C HIS A 43 10.99 -1.77 -11.81
N ALA A 44 9.96 -1.38 -11.07
CA ALA A 44 8.89 -2.29 -10.64
C ALA A 44 7.53 -1.78 -11.15
N GLY A 45 6.71 -2.71 -11.67
CA GLY A 45 5.33 -2.44 -12.08
C GLY A 45 5.16 -2.03 -13.56
N PRO A 46 3.97 -1.53 -13.95
CA PRO A 46 2.81 -1.25 -13.08
C PRO A 46 2.08 -2.52 -12.62
N PHE A 47 2.36 -3.67 -13.24
CA PHE A 47 1.78 -4.96 -12.92
C PHE A 47 2.81 -5.89 -12.27
N VAL A 48 2.32 -6.78 -11.41
CA VAL A 48 3.06 -7.89 -10.82
C VAL A 48 2.40 -9.18 -11.30
N SER A 49 3.17 -10.04 -11.94
CA SER A 49 2.72 -11.37 -12.39
C SER A 49 2.91 -12.38 -11.25
N ARG A 50 1.83 -13.03 -10.81
CA ARG A 50 1.93 -14.13 -9.84
C ARG A 50 1.01 -15.28 -10.23
N GLY A 51 1.57 -16.44 -10.53
CA GLY A 51 0.79 -17.58 -11.05
C GLY A 51 0.10 -17.21 -12.36
N ASN A 52 -1.21 -17.44 -12.44
CA ASN A 52 -2.00 -17.29 -13.67
C ASN A 52 -2.64 -15.90 -13.84
N GLY A 53 -2.31 -14.92 -12.98
CA GLY A 53 -2.93 -13.60 -12.98
C GLY A 53 -1.94 -12.44 -12.90
N GLN A 54 -2.39 -11.28 -13.39
CA GLN A 54 -1.71 -9.99 -13.21
C GLN A 54 -2.48 -9.13 -12.21
N MET A 55 -1.75 -8.51 -11.27
CA MET A 55 -2.30 -7.56 -10.31
C MET A 55 -1.53 -6.24 -10.40
N LEU A 56 -2.20 -5.12 -10.14
CA LEU A 56 -1.52 -3.83 -10.01
C LEU A 56 -0.52 -3.86 -8.84
N LEU A 57 0.68 -3.33 -9.05
CA LEU A 57 1.74 -3.29 -8.03
C LEU A 57 1.23 -2.69 -6.71
N ARG A 58 0.47 -1.60 -6.78
CA ARG A 58 -0.10 -0.93 -5.60
C ARG A 58 -1.06 -1.82 -4.80
N ASP A 59 -1.87 -2.61 -5.49
CA ASP A 59 -2.82 -3.52 -4.87
C ASP A 59 -2.07 -4.71 -4.26
N TRP A 60 -1.10 -5.24 -4.99
CA TRP A 60 -0.21 -6.29 -4.48
C TRP A 60 0.53 -5.83 -3.20
N LEU A 61 1.19 -4.67 -3.22
CA LEU A 61 1.86 -4.09 -2.05
C LEU A 61 0.89 -3.91 -0.87
N SER A 62 -0.33 -3.47 -1.14
CA SER A 62 -1.36 -3.30 -0.12
C SER A 62 -1.68 -4.63 0.55
N THR A 63 -1.79 -5.73 -0.22
CA THR A 63 -2.02 -7.08 0.32
C THR A 63 -0.84 -7.63 1.12
N GLN A 64 0.39 -7.45 0.63
CA GLN A 64 1.60 -7.94 1.29
C GLN A 64 1.85 -7.27 2.65
N LEU A 65 1.46 -6.00 2.78
CA LEU A 65 1.66 -5.22 4.00
C LEU A 65 0.49 -5.35 5.00
N LEU A 66 -0.58 -6.11 4.67
CA LEU A 66 -1.70 -6.34 5.60
C LEU A 66 -1.26 -6.99 6.92
N PRO A 67 -0.44 -8.06 6.95
CA PRO A 67 -0.08 -8.75 8.18
C PRO A 67 0.73 -7.88 9.15
N VAL A 68 1.45 -6.89 8.64
CA VAL A 68 2.30 -5.97 9.43
C VAL A 68 1.50 -4.83 10.04
N SER A 69 0.28 -4.59 9.56
CA SER A 69 -0.64 -3.63 10.17
C SER A 69 -1.31 -4.27 11.40
N GLU A 70 -1.63 -3.51 12.44
CA GLU A 70 -2.30 -3.96 13.69
C GLU A 70 -3.70 -4.59 13.43
N GLN A 71 -3.73 -5.79 12.82
CA GLN A 71 -4.80 -6.23 11.94
C GLN A 71 -6.03 -6.71 12.70
N LYS A 72 -5.88 -7.57 13.71
CA LYS A 72 -7.04 -8.25 14.33
C LYS A 72 -7.97 -7.26 15.05
N ARG A 73 -7.43 -6.39 15.90
CA ARG A 73 -8.22 -5.39 16.65
C ARG A 73 -8.79 -4.31 15.73
N ARG A 74 -8.02 -3.87 14.72
CA ARG A 74 -8.46 -2.82 13.79
C ARG A 74 -9.51 -3.35 12.79
N ARG A 75 -9.35 -4.58 12.29
CA ARG A 75 -10.31 -5.23 11.39
C ARG A 75 -11.63 -5.52 12.11
N ALA A 76 -11.60 -5.99 13.36
CA ALA A 76 -12.81 -6.17 14.14
C ALA A 76 -13.58 -4.85 14.33
N ARG A 77 -12.89 -3.76 14.72
CA ARG A 77 -13.50 -2.43 14.83
C ARG A 77 -14.03 -1.92 13.49
N LEU A 78 -13.32 -2.19 12.40
CA LEU A 78 -13.76 -1.82 11.06
C LEU A 78 -15.02 -2.57 10.67
N ARG A 79 -15.05 -3.88 10.90
CA ARG A 79 -16.23 -4.72 10.66
C ARG A 79 -17.44 -4.19 11.38
N SER A 80 -17.35 -3.92 12.69
CA SER A 80 -18.47 -3.37 13.46
C SER A 80 -18.98 -2.03 12.91
N ARG A 81 -18.07 -1.17 12.40
CA ARG A 81 -18.47 0.10 11.77
C ARG A 81 -19.18 -0.11 10.44
N ILE A 82 -18.71 -1.05 9.62
CA ILE A 82 -19.31 -1.37 8.32
C ILE A 82 -20.67 -2.02 8.52
N GLU A 83 -20.77 -2.97 9.44
CA GLU A 83 -22.02 -3.60 9.83
C GLU A 83 -23.06 -2.56 10.31
N ALA A 84 -22.64 -1.63 11.18
CA ALA A 84 -23.51 -0.53 11.60
C ALA A 84 -23.95 0.38 10.44
N ALA A 85 -23.08 0.62 9.46
CA ALA A 85 -23.40 1.42 8.28
C ALA A 85 -24.31 0.70 7.27
N LEU A 86 -24.14 -0.62 7.12
CA LEU A 86 -24.95 -1.46 6.23
C LEU A 86 -26.28 -1.87 6.83
N ARG A 87 -26.47 -1.72 8.16
CA ARG A 87 -27.67 -2.10 8.91
C ARG A 87 -29.01 -1.79 8.24
N PRO A 88 -29.23 -0.63 7.58
CA PRO A 88 -30.50 -0.34 6.88
C PRO A 88 -30.76 -1.23 5.64
N SER A 89 -29.74 -1.93 5.15
CA SER A 89 -29.74 -2.71 3.91
C SER A 89 -29.47 -4.21 4.09
N LEU A 90 -29.32 -4.64 5.34
CA LEU A 90 -29.17 -6.04 5.72
C LEU A 90 -30.52 -6.75 5.70
N THR A 91 -30.53 -8.01 5.29
CA THR A 91 -31.76 -8.82 5.18
C THR A 91 -32.16 -9.45 6.51
N GLY A 92 -31.23 -9.51 7.47
CA GLY A 92 -31.40 -10.23 8.74
C GLY A 92 -31.00 -11.70 8.64
N GLU A 93 -30.62 -12.17 7.45
CA GLU A 93 -30.18 -13.54 7.19
C GLU A 93 -28.64 -13.60 7.19
N PRO A 94 -28.00 -14.20 8.22
CA PRO A 94 -26.54 -14.19 8.36
C PRO A 94 -25.81 -14.77 7.14
N GLU A 95 -26.38 -15.80 6.51
CA GLU A 95 -25.79 -16.46 5.34
C GLU A 95 -25.67 -15.53 4.12
N LEU A 96 -26.53 -14.51 4.01
CA LEU A 96 -26.50 -13.52 2.94
C LEU A 96 -25.76 -12.24 3.34
N ASP A 97 -25.91 -11.83 4.61
CA ASP A 97 -25.37 -10.58 5.11
C ASP A 97 -23.87 -10.67 5.44
N ASP A 98 -23.38 -11.79 5.98
CA ASP A 98 -21.98 -11.93 6.36
C ASP A 98 -21.01 -11.83 5.17
N PRO A 99 -21.23 -12.53 4.03
CA PRO A 99 -20.37 -12.38 2.86
C PRO A 99 -20.32 -10.94 2.35
N ARG A 100 -21.45 -10.22 2.41
CA ARG A 100 -21.55 -8.83 1.97
C ARG A 100 -20.79 -7.88 2.90
N ILE A 101 -20.87 -8.11 4.21
CA ILE A 101 -20.10 -7.35 5.20
C ILE A 101 -18.61 -7.63 5.04
N GLU A 102 -18.21 -8.89 4.89
CA GLU A 102 -16.80 -9.26 4.72
C GLU A 102 -16.21 -8.66 3.43
N GLN A 103 -16.95 -8.68 2.32
CA GLN A 103 -16.54 -8.01 1.08
C GLN A 103 -16.33 -6.51 1.31
N ALA A 104 -17.27 -5.82 1.97
CA ALA A 104 -17.14 -4.40 2.26
C ALA A 104 -15.95 -4.10 3.20
N VAL A 105 -15.66 -4.99 4.16
CA VAL A 105 -14.46 -4.92 5.01
C VAL A 105 -13.21 -5.03 4.16
N GLU A 106 -13.13 -6.01 3.26
CA GLU A 106 -11.98 -6.22 2.38
C GLU A 106 -11.74 -5.02 1.46
N GLU A 107 -12.79 -4.49 0.83
CA GLU A 107 -12.72 -3.29 -0.01
C GLU A 107 -12.17 -2.09 0.78
N GLN A 108 -12.66 -1.87 1.99
CA GLN A 108 -12.21 -0.76 2.83
C GLN A 108 -10.78 -0.97 3.34
N VAL A 109 -10.38 -2.20 3.65
CA VAL A 109 -9.01 -2.55 4.01
C VAL A 109 -8.06 -2.26 2.83
N LEU A 110 -8.43 -2.68 1.62
CA LEU A 110 -7.65 -2.41 0.41
C LEU A 110 -7.58 -0.91 0.12
N ALA A 111 -8.67 -0.16 0.25
CA ALA A 111 -8.68 1.29 0.05
C ALA A 111 -7.73 2.02 1.02
N VAL A 112 -7.75 1.64 2.30
CA VAL A 112 -6.81 2.17 3.30
C VAL A 112 -5.38 1.73 3.01
N GLY A 113 -5.18 0.49 2.58
CA GLY A 113 -3.88 -0.06 2.14
C GLY A 113 -3.28 0.77 1.01
N ARG A 114 -4.05 1.00 -0.06
CA ARG A 114 -3.65 1.84 -1.20
C ARG A 114 -3.23 3.24 -0.75
N ALA A 115 -4.01 3.87 0.13
CA ALA A 115 -3.67 5.20 0.65
C ALA A 115 -2.37 5.21 1.47
N ASN A 116 -2.12 4.16 2.27
CA ASN A 116 -0.87 4.01 3.02
C ASN A 116 0.33 3.79 2.09
N VAL A 117 0.19 2.90 1.10
CA VAL A 117 1.21 2.63 0.07
C VAL A 117 1.55 3.91 -0.67
N SER A 118 0.56 4.65 -1.19
CA SER A 118 0.80 5.91 -1.90
C SER A 118 1.53 6.95 -1.05
N ARG A 119 1.22 7.04 0.25
CA ARG A 119 1.92 7.94 1.18
C ARG A 119 3.37 7.50 1.39
N ALA A 120 3.61 6.21 1.64
CA ALA A 120 4.94 5.69 1.85
C ALA A 120 5.84 5.82 0.60
N ILE A 121 5.30 5.61 -0.59
CA ILE A 121 6.01 5.90 -1.85
C ILE A 121 6.35 7.39 -1.93
N SER A 122 5.45 8.30 -1.55
CA SER A 122 5.77 9.74 -1.50
C SER A 122 6.92 10.06 -0.54
N ASP A 123 6.96 9.41 0.63
CA ASP A 123 8.04 9.59 1.60
C ASP A 123 9.37 9.04 1.05
N LEU A 124 9.36 7.89 0.37
CA LEU A 124 10.55 7.30 -0.27
C LEU A 124 11.10 8.19 -1.39
N VAL A 125 10.22 8.81 -2.18
CA VAL A 125 10.61 9.80 -3.18
C VAL A 125 11.22 11.04 -2.52
N ARG A 126 10.63 11.53 -1.43
CA ARG A 126 11.18 12.66 -0.65
C ARG A 126 12.56 12.34 -0.07
N ALA A 127 12.78 11.11 0.39
CA ALA A 127 14.08 10.61 0.85
C ALA A 127 15.09 10.39 -0.29
N LYS A 128 14.70 10.57 -1.56
CA LYS A 128 15.51 10.27 -2.75
C LYS A 128 15.92 8.78 -2.84
N LEU A 129 15.14 7.89 -2.24
CA LEU A 129 15.34 6.44 -2.27
C LEU A 129 14.60 5.77 -3.43
N MET A 130 13.64 6.48 -4.04
CA MET A 130 12.87 6.01 -5.19
C MET A 130 12.54 7.16 -6.14
N THR A 131 12.34 6.85 -7.42
CA THR A 131 11.74 7.73 -8.42
C THR A 131 10.43 7.13 -8.92
N ARG A 132 9.47 7.98 -9.28
CA ARG A 132 8.22 7.53 -9.92
C ARG A 132 8.38 7.57 -11.42
N HIS A 133 8.15 6.44 -12.06
CA HIS A 133 8.07 6.35 -13.50
C HIS A 133 6.60 6.22 -13.88
N TYR A 134 6.02 7.31 -14.38
CA TYR A 134 4.63 7.32 -14.85
C TYR A 134 4.58 6.83 -16.30
N ALA A 135 4.44 5.51 -16.49
CA ALA A 135 4.11 4.93 -17.78
C ALA A 135 2.61 5.11 -18.07
N GLY A 136 2.18 6.32 -18.44
CA GLY A 136 0.76 6.61 -18.74
C GLY A 136 0.35 8.08 -18.73
N TYR A 137 1.18 8.97 -19.29
CA TYR A 137 1.12 10.44 -19.16
C TYR A 137 -0.20 11.14 -19.60
N ALA A 138 -1.24 10.47 -20.09
CA ALA A 138 -2.45 11.20 -20.52
C ALA A 138 -3.76 10.39 -20.42
N THR A 139 -4.34 10.28 -19.23
CA THR A 139 -5.81 10.30 -19.09
C THR A 139 -6.18 11.08 -17.83
N ASN A 140 -7.13 11.99 -17.99
CA ASN A 140 -7.45 13.06 -17.06
C ASN A 140 -7.80 12.58 -15.64
N HIS A 141 -7.24 13.31 -14.68
CA HIS A 141 -7.37 13.12 -13.26
C HIS A 141 -8.82 13.38 -12.79
N HIS A 142 -9.43 12.39 -12.15
CA HIS A 142 -10.20 12.66 -10.92
C HIS A 142 -9.82 11.75 -9.75
N ASN A 143 -9.08 10.64 -9.96
CA ASN A 143 -8.57 9.80 -8.87
C ASN A 143 -7.10 9.42 -9.06
N ARG A 144 -6.38 9.49 -7.93
CA ARG A 144 -4.91 9.50 -7.77
C ARG A 144 -4.21 8.27 -8.34
N GLY A 145 -3.07 8.56 -8.99
CA GLY A 145 -2.24 7.67 -9.81
C GLY A 145 -1.93 6.30 -9.22
N GLY A 146 -1.78 5.36 -10.15
CA GLY A 146 -1.41 3.95 -9.93
C GLY A 146 -0.17 3.77 -9.09
#